data_AF-A0A2V9M5P1-F1
#
_entry.id   AF-A0A2V9M5P1-F1
#
_cell.length_a   1.000
_cell.length_b   1.000
_cell.length_c   1.000
_cell.angle_alpha   90.00
_cell.angle_beta   90.00
_cell.angle_gamma   90.00
#
_symmetry.space_group_name_H-M   'P 1'
#
loop_
_entity.id
_entity.type
_entity.pdbx_description
1 polymer ?
#
loop_
_entity_poly.entity_id
_entity_poly.type
_entity_poly.pdbx_seq_one_letter_code
_entity_poly.pdbx_strand_id
1 'polypeptide(L)'
;MMVRVMSFFAVAVALATGAPGRAPSSDAALPAFGRDTVLVWKISNQDEAASFVVRIAEFLPNRFIEWENSTTQGTIFMTQKAVTSARIFVNARLFEGGVDTKGKDATTLWLSQQVFRELKTKSRAKLAIDSIEGWMTVEGSDQLVVEVNRTPVALPVIKIKDDRGQERWFLDQEENPLLVKHVYRAFSQTLKSITTDRPNSLRWIKGRKLTSPR
;
A
#
# COMPACT_ATOMS: atom_id res chain seq x y z
N MET A 1 73.83 34.18 22.86
CA MET A 1 74.60 32.91 22.94
C MET A 1 73.88 31.95 23.87
N MET A 2 73.04 31.07 23.31
CA MET A 2 72.77 29.71 23.82
C MET A 2 71.79 29.04 22.85
N VAL A 3 72.30 28.04 22.15
CA VAL A 3 71.58 27.14 21.24
C VAL A 3 70.81 26.14 22.09
N ARG A 4 69.57 25.83 21.73
CA ARG A 4 68.93 24.57 22.12
C ARG A 4 68.15 23.96 20.97
N VAL A 5 68.28 22.65 20.92
CA VAL A 5 68.18 21.75 19.78
C VAL A 5 66.74 21.25 19.58
N MET A 6 66.48 20.89 18.32
CA MET A 6 65.36 20.14 17.75
C MET A 6 64.62 19.18 18.68
N SER A 7 63.30 19.10 18.48
CA SER A 7 62.59 17.82 18.37
C SER A 7 61.30 18.05 17.58
N PHE A 8 61.27 17.52 16.36
CA PHE A 8 60.09 17.43 15.52
C PHE A 8 59.25 16.25 15.98
N PHE A 9 58.04 16.51 16.48
CA PHE A 9 56.99 15.49 16.56
C PHE A 9 56.05 15.68 15.36
N ALA A 10 56.12 14.76 14.41
CA ALA A 10 55.15 14.64 13.34
C ALA A 10 53.87 14.02 13.92
N VAL A 11 52.80 14.81 14.05
CA VAL A 11 51.46 14.29 14.34
C VAL A 11 50.80 13.98 12.99
N ALA A 12 50.67 12.70 12.68
CA ALA A 12 49.88 12.23 11.56
C ALA A 12 48.39 12.42 11.87
N VAL A 13 47.74 13.37 11.19
CA VAL A 13 46.29 13.53 11.21
C VAL A 13 45.69 12.46 10.30
N ALA A 14 45.13 11.40 10.89
CA ALA A 14 44.33 10.43 10.17
C ALA A 14 42.98 11.07 9.82
N LEU A 15 42.77 11.38 8.53
CA LEU A 15 41.47 11.73 7.98
C LEU A 15 40.58 10.49 7.98
N ALA A 16 39.66 10.40 8.93
CA ALA A 16 38.57 9.44 8.88
C ALA A 16 37.60 9.86 7.77
N THR A 17 37.72 9.23 6.61
CA THR A 17 36.72 9.32 5.54
C THR A 17 35.45 8.62 6.00
N GLY A 18 34.48 9.40 6.48
CA GLY A 18 33.13 8.91 6.77
C GLY A 18 32.47 8.47 5.46
N ALA A 19 32.38 7.16 5.26
CA ALA A 19 31.53 6.60 4.22
C ALA A 19 30.06 6.98 4.50
N PRO A 20 29.26 7.40 3.50
CA PRO A 20 27.85 7.64 3.70
C PRO A 20 27.19 6.32 4.11
N GLY A 21 26.56 6.33 5.29
CA GLY A 21 25.81 5.20 5.81
C GLY A 21 24.76 4.76 4.80
N ARG A 22 25.02 3.63 4.15
CA ARG A 22 24.03 2.90 3.35
C ARG A 22 22.89 2.56 4.32
N ALA A 23 21.74 3.18 4.13
CA ALA A 23 20.53 2.80 4.85
C ALA A 23 20.38 1.28 4.76
N PRO A 24 20.05 0.57 5.85
CA PRO A 24 19.85 -0.87 5.78
C PRO A 24 18.73 -1.15 4.79
N SER A 25 19.10 -1.62 3.60
CA SER A 25 18.17 -2.27 2.69
C SER A 25 17.84 -3.61 3.35
N SER A 26 16.81 -3.63 4.19
CA SER A 26 16.25 -4.90 4.59
C SER A 26 15.64 -5.53 3.34
N ASP A 27 16.35 -6.49 2.74
CA ASP A 27 15.83 -7.43 1.72
C ASP A 27 14.73 -8.35 2.30
N ALA A 28 14.01 -7.89 3.33
CA ALA A 28 12.85 -8.57 3.87
C ALA A 28 11.76 -8.55 2.79
N ALA A 29 11.70 -9.62 2.01
CA ALA A 29 10.65 -9.84 1.04
C ALA A 29 9.29 -9.68 1.72
N LEU A 30 8.38 -8.94 1.08
CA LEU A 30 7.02 -8.75 1.58
C LEU A 30 6.36 -10.14 1.76
N PRO A 31 5.90 -10.49 2.98
CA PRO A 31 5.23 -11.77 3.20
C PRO A 31 4.00 -11.92 2.32
N ALA A 32 3.70 -13.14 1.90
CA ALA A 32 2.51 -13.43 1.12
C ALA A 32 1.23 -13.03 1.89
N PHE A 33 0.30 -12.40 1.18
CA PHE A 33 -0.99 -12.05 1.76
C PHE A 33 -1.88 -13.27 1.80
N GLY A 34 -2.64 -13.39 2.89
CA GLY A 34 -3.54 -14.51 3.11
C GLY A 34 -4.56 -14.18 4.19
N ARG A 35 -5.27 -15.21 4.64
CA ARG A 35 -6.18 -15.08 5.77
C ARG A 35 -5.46 -14.48 6.97
N ASP A 36 -6.17 -13.64 7.70
CA ASP A 36 -5.71 -12.90 8.89
C ASP A 36 -4.65 -11.82 8.61
N THR A 37 -4.32 -11.53 7.35
CA THR A 37 -3.51 -10.34 7.01
C THR A 37 -4.26 -9.07 7.39
N VAL A 38 -3.63 -8.20 8.17
CA VAL A 38 -4.16 -6.90 8.59
C VAL A 38 -3.39 -5.78 7.91
N LEU A 39 -4.13 -4.85 7.32
CA LEU A 39 -3.63 -3.66 6.65
C LEU A 39 -4.17 -2.43 7.38
N VAL A 40 -3.32 -1.46 7.68
CA VAL A 40 -3.72 -0.23 8.37
C VAL A 40 -3.26 0.96 7.57
N TRP A 41 -4.20 1.80 7.14
CA TRP A 41 -3.92 3.10 6.56
C TRP A 41 -4.11 4.20 7.60
N LYS A 42 -3.23 5.20 7.53
CA LYS A 42 -3.46 6.51 8.12
C LYS A 42 -4.10 7.40 7.06
N ILE A 43 -5.25 7.97 7.39
CA ILE A 43 -5.94 8.99 6.60
C ILE A 43 -5.65 10.33 7.25
N SER A 44 -5.38 11.37 6.46
CA SER A 44 -5.19 12.73 6.93
C SER A 44 -5.84 13.71 5.96
N ASN A 45 -6.62 14.63 6.50
CA ASN A 45 -7.20 15.77 5.80
C ASN A 45 -6.82 17.08 6.56
N GLN A 46 -7.42 18.23 6.22
CA GLN A 46 -7.05 19.51 6.86
C GLN A 46 -7.33 19.54 8.36
N ASP A 47 -8.32 18.78 8.83
CA ASP A 47 -8.90 18.94 10.17
C ASP A 47 -8.69 17.71 11.06
N GLU A 48 -8.41 16.54 10.47
CA GLU A 48 -8.45 15.26 11.17
C GLU A 48 -7.41 14.26 10.63
N ALA A 49 -6.90 13.42 11.54
CA ALA A 49 -6.19 12.20 11.20
C ALA A 49 -6.95 10.99 11.76
N ALA A 50 -7.25 10.02 10.88
CA ALA A 50 -8.00 8.82 11.23
C ALA A 50 -7.21 7.56 10.82
N SER A 51 -7.59 6.42 11.42
CA SER A 51 -7.09 5.11 11.00
C SER A 51 -8.18 4.35 10.27
N PHE A 52 -7.78 3.66 9.20
CA PHE A 52 -8.64 2.78 8.41
C PHE A 52 -8.00 1.39 8.36
N VAL A 53 -8.70 0.39 8.87
CA VAL A 53 -8.17 -0.97 9.06
C VAL A 53 -8.90 -1.93 8.15
N VAL A 54 -8.17 -2.80 7.47
CA VAL A 54 -8.69 -3.89 6.66
C VAL A 54 -8.09 -5.20 7.12
N ARG A 55 -8.91 -6.26 7.18
CA ARG A 55 -8.45 -7.61 7.47
C ARG A 55 -8.92 -8.55 6.37
N ILE A 56 -8.03 -9.44 5.96
CA ILE A 56 -8.26 -10.33 4.82
C ILE A 56 -8.79 -11.67 5.34
N ALA A 57 -9.97 -12.06 4.87
CA ALA A 57 -10.54 -13.39 5.12
C ALA A 57 -10.19 -14.39 4.01
N GLU A 58 -10.14 -13.91 2.75
CA GLU A 58 -9.69 -14.61 1.55
C GLU A 58 -8.95 -13.62 0.64
N PHE A 59 -7.80 -14.02 0.08
CA PHE A 59 -6.96 -13.13 -0.77
C PHE A 59 -7.00 -13.47 -2.26
N LEU A 60 -6.90 -14.76 -2.59
CA LEU A 60 -7.05 -15.29 -3.95
C LEU A 60 -7.78 -16.64 -3.86
N PRO A 61 -8.57 -17.03 -4.88
CA PRO A 61 -8.77 -16.32 -6.16
C PRO A 61 -9.78 -15.16 -6.07
N ASN A 62 -10.64 -15.13 -5.05
CA ASN A 62 -11.47 -13.97 -4.72
C ASN A 62 -10.80 -13.16 -3.62
N ARG A 63 -11.29 -11.95 -3.39
CA ARG A 63 -10.93 -11.18 -2.20
C ARG A 63 -12.15 -10.97 -1.33
N PHE A 64 -12.06 -11.46 -0.10
CA PHE A 64 -13.05 -11.18 0.92
C PHE A 64 -12.35 -10.51 2.09
N ILE A 65 -12.77 -9.29 2.36
CA ILE A 65 -12.17 -8.46 3.39
C ILE A 65 -13.24 -7.96 4.34
N GLU A 66 -12.80 -7.67 5.55
CA GLU A 66 -13.53 -6.88 6.50
C GLU A 66 -12.78 -5.57 6.79
N TRP A 67 -13.50 -4.48 7.02
CA TRP A 67 -12.90 -3.17 7.26
C TRP A 67 -13.60 -2.40 8.38
N GLU A 68 -12.85 -1.52 9.06
CA GLU A 68 -13.38 -0.59 10.06
C GLU A 68 -12.63 0.75 10.01
N ASN A 69 -13.33 1.81 10.42
CA ASN A 69 -12.74 3.10 10.79
C ASN A 69 -13.27 3.51 12.18
N SER A 70 -13.10 4.78 12.58
CA SER A 70 -13.56 5.30 13.87
C SER A 70 -15.08 5.29 14.07
N THR A 71 -15.87 5.22 12.99
CA THR A 71 -17.33 5.43 13.02
C THR A 71 -18.12 4.23 12.51
N THR A 72 -17.57 3.45 11.58
CA THR A 72 -18.29 2.45 10.80
C THR A 72 -17.40 1.25 10.46
N GLN A 73 -18.05 0.15 10.09
CA GLN A 73 -17.41 -1.10 9.68
C GLN A 73 -18.26 -1.82 8.63
N GLY A 74 -17.65 -2.78 7.92
CA GLY A 74 -18.35 -3.59 6.93
C GLY A 74 -17.52 -4.72 6.35
N THR A 75 -18.07 -5.40 5.35
CA THR A 75 -17.33 -6.39 4.55
C THR A 75 -17.42 -6.06 3.06
N ILE A 76 -16.40 -6.48 2.32
CA ILE A 76 -16.36 -6.33 0.87
C ILE A 76 -15.95 -7.66 0.25
N PHE A 77 -16.74 -8.11 -0.71
CA PHE A 77 -16.43 -9.26 -1.54
C PHE A 77 -16.17 -8.82 -2.99
N MET A 78 -14.95 -9.11 -3.47
CA MET A 78 -14.54 -8.96 -4.86
C MET A 78 -14.35 -10.35 -5.48
N THR A 79 -15.08 -10.63 -6.54
CA THR A 79 -14.98 -11.91 -7.27
C THR A 79 -13.61 -12.06 -7.94
N GLN A 80 -13.24 -13.29 -8.29
CA GLN A 80 -12.07 -13.55 -9.13
C GLN A 80 -12.09 -12.72 -10.43
N LYS A 81 -13.27 -12.56 -11.07
CA LYS A 81 -13.43 -11.71 -12.25
C LYS A 81 -13.03 -10.26 -11.96
N ALA A 82 -13.46 -9.72 -10.81
CA ALA A 82 -13.08 -8.37 -10.41
C ALA A 82 -11.57 -8.24 -10.17
N VAL A 83 -10.99 -9.17 -9.38
CA VAL A 83 -9.55 -9.20 -9.06
C VAL A 83 -8.69 -9.30 -10.32
N THR A 84 -9.11 -10.10 -11.31
CA THR A 84 -8.32 -10.35 -12.52
C THR A 84 -8.53 -9.30 -13.61
N SER A 85 -9.76 -8.82 -13.81
CA SER A 85 -10.15 -8.12 -15.05
C SER A 85 -10.97 -6.83 -14.87
N ALA A 86 -11.34 -6.43 -13.65
CA ALA A 86 -12.17 -5.24 -13.44
C ALA A 86 -11.58 -4.00 -14.14
N ARG A 87 -12.48 -3.18 -14.71
CA ARG A 87 -12.17 -1.84 -15.23
C ARG A 87 -12.85 -0.74 -14.42
N ILE A 88 -13.32 -1.07 -13.22
CA ILE A 88 -13.89 -0.12 -12.28
C ILE A 88 -13.06 -0.17 -11.01
N PHE A 89 -12.59 1.01 -10.57
CA PHE A 89 -11.89 1.22 -9.31
C PHE A 89 -12.69 2.19 -8.45
N VAL A 90 -12.97 1.82 -7.20
CA VAL A 90 -13.75 2.63 -6.27
C VAL A 90 -12.86 3.10 -5.12
N ASN A 91 -12.82 4.41 -4.86
CA ASN A 91 -12.01 4.97 -3.78
C ASN A 91 -12.70 4.79 -2.42
N ALA A 92 -13.94 5.27 -2.28
CA ALA A 92 -14.61 5.39 -0.98
C ALA A 92 -15.99 4.73 -0.91
N ARG A 93 -16.74 4.67 -2.02
CA ARG A 93 -18.17 4.22 -2.02
C ARG A 93 -18.39 2.77 -1.59
N LEU A 94 -17.35 1.92 -1.56
CA LEU A 94 -17.48 0.56 -1.00
C LEU A 94 -17.31 0.51 0.52
N PHE A 95 -16.92 1.63 1.16
CA PHE A 95 -16.68 1.74 2.59
C PHE A 95 -17.82 2.51 3.28
N GLU A 96 -19.06 2.10 3.01
CA GLU A 96 -20.25 2.61 3.68
C GLU A 96 -20.68 1.64 4.78
N GLY A 97 -20.94 2.16 5.98
CA GLY A 97 -21.23 1.34 7.16
C GLY A 97 -22.46 0.47 6.99
N GLY A 98 -22.38 -0.78 7.45
CA GLY A 98 -23.55 -1.67 7.59
C GLY A 98 -23.98 -2.43 6.32
N VAL A 99 -23.21 -2.38 5.22
CA VAL A 99 -23.55 -3.09 3.98
C VAL A 99 -22.48 -4.12 3.62
N ASP A 100 -22.88 -5.38 3.46
CA ASP A 100 -22.07 -6.39 2.77
C ASP A 100 -22.03 -6.01 1.28
N THR A 101 -20.98 -5.31 0.86
CA THR A 101 -20.93 -4.77 -0.49
C THR A 101 -20.34 -5.80 -1.45
N LYS A 102 -21.16 -6.34 -2.35
CA LYS A 102 -20.66 -7.05 -3.53
C LYS A 102 -20.07 -6.02 -4.48
N GLY A 103 -18.80 -6.15 -4.83
CA GLY A 103 -18.07 -5.16 -5.63
C GLY A 103 -18.61 -4.89 -7.05
N LYS A 104 -19.70 -5.52 -7.53
CA LYS A 104 -20.29 -5.34 -8.88
C LYS A 104 -19.21 -5.24 -9.99
N ASP A 105 -18.30 -6.21 -10.07
CA ASP A 105 -17.16 -6.23 -11.00
C ASP A 105 -16.20 -5.02 -10.90
N ALA A 106 -16.14 -4.39 -9.72
CA ALA A 106 -15.19 -3.35 -9.37
C ALA A 106 -14.16 -3.84 -8.35
N THR A 107 -13.03 -3.13 -8.32
CA THR A 107 -11.98 -3.26 -7.32
C THR A 107 -11.93 -2.02 -6.43
N THR A 108 -11.33 -2.16 -5.26
CA THR A 108 -10.96 -1.06 -4.36
C THR A 108 -9.67 -1.44 -3.66
N LEU A 109 -8.90 -0.47 -3.18
CA LEU A 109 -7.57 -0.62 -2.55
C LEU A 109 -6.53 -1.40 -3.34
N TRP A 110 -6.91 -2.15 -4.37
CA TRP A 110 -6.06 -2.88 -5.29
C TRP A 110 -6.55 -2.60 -6.69
N LEU A 111 -5.63 -2.55 -7.65
CA LEU A 111 -6.00 -2.63 -9.06
C LEU A 111 -6.37 -4.08 -9.43
N SER A 112 -7.08 -4.25 -10.54
CA SER A 112 -7.15 -5.55 -11.18
C SER A 112 -5.81 -5.89 -11.83
N GLN A 113 -5.48 -7.19 -11.91
CA GLN A 113 -4.26 -7.65 -12.58
C GLN A 113 -4.16 -7.13 -14.02
N GLN A 114 -5.28 -7.11 -14.74
CA GLN A 114 -5.29 -6.64 -16.13
C GLN A 114 -4.99 -5.13 -16.24
N VAL A 115 -5.56 -4.28 -15.38
CA VAL A 115 -5.24 -2.84 -15.37
C VAL A 115 -3.78 -2.62 -14.99
N PHE A 116 -3.29 -3.35 -13.98
CA PHE A 116 -1.89 -3.25 -13.58
C PHE A 116 -0.94 -3.65 -14.71
N ARG A 117 -1.19 -4.76 -15.41
CA ARG A 117 -0.41 -5.15 -16.61
C ARG A 117 -0.41 -4.09 -17.69
N GLU A 118 -1.54 -3.47 -17.97
CA GLU A 118 -1.62 -2.37 -18.94
C GLU A 118 -0.77 -1.17 -18.52
N LEU A 119 -0.80 -0.80 -17.24
CA LEU A 119 0.04 0.27 -16.71
C LEU A 119 1.54 -0.07 -16.84
N LYS A 120 1.94 -1.30 -16.53
CA LYS A 120 3.35 -1.73 -16.65
C LYS A 120 3.84 -1.79 -18.09
N THR A 121 2.98 -2.19 -19.03
CA THR A 121 3.38 -2.43 -20.43
C THR A 121 3.17 -1.22 -21.34
N LYS A 122 2.15 -0.41 -21.08
CA LYS A 122 1.75 0.72 -21.93
C LYS A 122 1.93 2.08 -21.25
N SER A 123 2.37 2.11 -19.99
CA SER A 123 2.46 3.31 -19.14
C SER A 123 1.14 4.05 -18.91
N ARG A 124 0.01 3.50 -19.38
CA ARG A 124 -1.32 4.05 -19.17
C ARG A 124 -2.41 2.98 -19.30
N ALA A 125 -3.50 3.15 -18.58
CA ALA A 125 -4.69 2.31 -18.67
C ALA A 125 -5.96 3.15 -18.59
N LYS A 126 -6.98 2.79 -19.37
CA LYS A 126 -8.31 3.39 -19.30
C LYS A 126 -9.18 2.58 -18.35
N LEU A 127 -9.81 3.24 -17.39
CA LEU A 127 -10.75 2.63 -16.44
C LEU A 127 -11.72 3.67 -15.86
N ALA A 128 -12.79 3.21 -15.22
CA ALA A 128 -13.70 4.06 -14.47
C ALA A 128 -13.24 4.18 -13.02
N ILE A 129 -13.07 5.41 -12.51
CA ILE A 129 -12.79 5.69 -11.10
C ILE A 129 -14.03 6.36 -10.49
N ASP A 130 -14.64 5.71 -9.50
CA ASP A 130 -15.95 6.12 -8.92
C ASP A 130 -17.03 6.35 -10.00
N SER A 131 -17.07 5.44 -10.98
CA SER A 131 -17.98 5.45 -12.15
C SER A 131 -17.71 6.53 -13.20
N ILE A 132 -16.60 7.27 -13.10
CA ILE A 132 -16.19 8.25 -14.12
C ILE A 132 -15.02 7.68 -14.91
N GLU A 133 -15.18 7.53 -16.23
CA GLU A 133 -14.10 7.09 -17.11
C GLU A 133 -12.94 8.10 -17.12
N GLY A 134 -11.72 7.58 -17.15
CA GLY A 134 -10.52 8.36 -17.34
C GLY A 134 -9.29 7.49 -17.58
N TRP A 135 -8.16 8.14 -17.76
CA TRP A 135 -6.86 7.51 -17.83
C TRP A 135 -6.16 7.54 -16.48
N MET A 136 -5.49 6.45 -16.17
CA MET A 136 -4.38 6.40 -15.22
C MET A 136 -3.09 6.34 -16.02
N THR A 137 -2.14 7.23 -15.72
CA THR A 137 -0.84 7.31 -16.39
C THR A 137 0.28 7.11 -15.37
N VAL A 138 1.26 6.27 -15.69
CA VAL A 138 2.44 6.03 -14.87
C VAL A 138 3.35 7.25 -14.93
N GLU A 139 3.73 7.79 -13.77
CA GLU A 139 4.66 8.92 -13.65
C GLU A 139 6.06 8.50 -13.20
N GLY A 140 6.23 7.27 -12.71
CA GLY A 140 7.52 6.75 -12.28
C GLY A 140 7.39 5.57 -11.32
N SER A 141 8.49 5.22 -10.67
CA SER A 141 8.57 4.26 -9.58
C SER A 141 9.15 4.92 -8.33
N ASP A 142 8.85 4.35 -7.17
CA ASP A 142 9.31 4.85 -5.87
C ASP A 142 9.48 3.68 -4.88
N GLN A 143 10.01 3.97 -3.70
CA GLN A 143 10.12 3.06 -2.57
C GLN A 143 9.44 3.70 -1.35
N LEU A 144 8.34 3.12 -0.88
CA LEU A 144 7.62 3.63 0.29
C LEU A 144 7.88 2.72 1.50
N VAL A 145 8.37 3.32 2.59
CA VAL A 145 8.61 2.60 3.83
C VAL A 145 7.29 2.32 4.55
N VAL A 146 7.02 1.04 4.80
CA VAL A 146 5.84 0.55 5.51
C VAL A 146 6.28 -0.39 6.62
N GLU A 147 5.61 -0.36 7.77
CA GLU A 147 5.88 -1.32 8.84
C GLU A 147 5.27 -2.69 8.51
N VAL A 148 6.10 -3.68 8.20
CA VAL A 148 5.70 -5.07 7.93
C VAL A 148 6.09 -5.94 9.11
N ASN A 149 5.12 -6.51 9.82
CA ASN A 149 5.34 -7.32 11.03
C ASN A 149 6.25 -6.61 12.05
N ARG A 150 6.02 -5.31 12.29
CA ARG A 150 6.81 -4.42 13.17
C ARG A 150 8.22 -4.08 12.67
N THR A 151 8.55 -4.43 11.43
CA THR A 151 9.84 -4.13 10.79
C THR A 151 9.63 -3.10 9.67
N PRO A 152 10.39 -2.01 9.59
CA PRO A 152 10.32 -1.09 8.46
C PRO A 152 10.81 -1.79 7.20
N VAL A 153 9.99 -1.80 6.14
CA VAL A 153 10.34 -2.39 4.83
C VAL A 153 10.07 -1.36 3.75
N ALA A 154 11.04 -1.15 2.86
CA ALA A 154 10.87 -0.34 1.66
C ALA A 154 10.11 -1.15 0.60
N LEU A 155 8.88 -0.73 0.29
CA LEU A 155 8.04 -1.40 -0.69
C LEU A 155 8.19 -0.73 -2.07
N PRO A 156 8.52 -1.50 -3.13
CA PRO A 156 8.57 -0.97 -4.49
C PRO A 156 7.15 -0.63 -4.94
N VAL A 157 6.98 0.57 -5.48
CA VAL A 157 5.68 1.04 -5.96
C VAL A 157 5.79 1.69 -7.33
N ILE A 158 4.70 1.63 -8.10
CA ILE A 158 4.51 2.47 -9.27
C ILE A 158 3.69 3.71 -8.88
N LYS A 159 4.17 4.89 -9.27
CA LYS A 159 3.44 6.15 -9.13
C LYS A 159 2.55 6.35 -10.34
N ILE A 160 1.28 6.66 -10.10
CA ILE A 160 0.25 6.86 -11.12
C ILE A 160 -0.45 8.18 -10.84
N LYS A 161 -0.80 8.91 -11.90
CA LYS A 161 -1.69 10.07 -11.85
C LYS A 161 -2.91 9.85 -12.75
N ASP A 162 -4.08 10.21 -12.26
CA ASP A 162 -5.30 10.22 -13.07
C ASP A 162 -5.57 11.59 -13.72
N ASP A 163 -6.46 11.62 -14.71
CA ASP A 163 -6.83 12.85 -15.45
C ASP A 163 -7.40 13.96 -14.56
N ARG A 164 -7.83 13.63 -13.33
CA ARG A 164 -8.34 14.58 -12.33
C ARG A 164 -7.24 15.06 -11.38
N GLY A 165 -5.99 14.68 -11.65
CA GLY A 165 -4.81 15.07 -10.89
C GLY A 165 -4.64 14.33 -9.57
N GLN A 166 -5.35 13.22 -9.33
CA GLN A 166 -5.12 12.41 -8.13
C GLN A 166 -3.93 11.49 -8.33
N GLU A 167 -3.06 11.42 -7.33
CA GLU A 167 -1.84 10.62 -7.36
C GLU A 167 -2.01 9.36 -6.50
N ARG A 168 -1.61 8.20 -7.04
CA ARG A 168 -1.70 6.90 -6.37
C ARG A 168 -0.39 6.13 -6.53
N TRP A 169 0.01 5.45 -5.46
CA TRP A 169 1.15 4.54 -5.45
C TRP A 169 0.63 3.14 -5.20
N PHE A 170 0.84 2.25 -6.17
CA PHE A 170 0.47 0.85 -6.04
C PHE A 170 1.72 -0.01 -5.91
N LEU A 171 1.68 -1.03 -5.06
CA LEU A 171 2.73 -2.03 -4.92
C LEU A 171 3.06 -2.60 -6.30
N ASP A 172 4.35 -2.65 -6.64
CA ASP A 172 4.83 -3.11 -7.94
C ASP A 172 4.83 -4.65 -8.00
N GLN A 173 3.64 -5.25 -7.85
CA GLN A 173 3.42 -6.69 -7.87
C GLN A 173 2.06 -6.99 -8.51
N GLU A 174 2.04 -7.68 -9.66
CA GLU A 174 0.80 -7.93 -10.42
C GLU A 174 -0.25 -8.69 -9.61
N GLU A 175 0.16 -9.68 -8.80
CA GLU A 175 -0.75 -10.47 -7.97
C GLU A 175 -1.29 -9.68 -6.76
N ASN A 176 -0.62 -8.59 -6.39
CA ASN A 176 -0.96 -7.76 -5.23
C ASN A 176 -0.72 -6.27 -5.52
N PRO A 177 -1.42 -5.63 -6.47
CA PRO A 177 -1.19 -4.23 -6.81
C PRO A 177 -1.94 -3.35 -5.81
N LEU A 178 -1.52 -3.41 -4.55
CA LEU A 178 -2.11 -2.77 -3.38
C LEU A 178 -1.81 -1.27 -3.37
N LEU A 179 -2.81 -0.46 -3.06
CA LEU A 179 -2.70 0.97 -2.86
C LEU A 179 -1.92 1.25 -1.57
N VAL A 180 -0.67 1.68 -1.73
CA VAL A 180 0.21 2.07 -0.63
C VAL A 180 -0.01 3.53 -0.26
N LYS A 181 -0.28 4.40 -1.23
CA LYS A 181 -0.54 5.82 -0.97
C LYS A 181 -1.52 6.41 -1.98
N HIS A 182 -2.37 7.33 -1.53
CA HIS A 182 -3.24 8.15 -2.36
C HIS A 182 -3.21 9.58 -1.85
N VAL A 183 -3.05 10.54 -2.77
CA VAL A 183 -3.02 11.98 -2.47
C VAL A 183 -3.94 12.71 -3.43
N TYR A 184 -4.74 13.63 -2.88
CA TYR A 184 -5.51 14.59 -3.65
C TYR A 184 -5.75 15.87 -2.84
N ARG A 185 -5.18 16.99 -3.30
CA ARG A 185 -5.22 18.28 -2.57
C ARG A 185 -4.70 18.09 -1.13
N ALA A 186 -5.51 18.43 -0.12
CA ALA A 186 -5.16 18.26 1.29
C ALA A 186 -5.47 16.86 1.85
N PHE A 187 -6.10 15.98 1.06
CA PHE A 187 -6.36 14.60 1.46
C PHE A 187 -5.15 13.71 1.19
N SER A 188 -4.83 12.85 2.15
CA SER A 188 -3.91 11.72 1.96
C SER A 188 -4.40 10.47 2.68
N GLN A 189 -4.14 9.32 2.06
CA GLN A 189 -4.30 7.99 2.64
C GLN A 189 -2.99 7.24 2.42
N THR A 190 -2.32 6.82 3.49
CA THR A 190 -1.01 6.16 3.42
C THR A 190 -1.02 4.87 4.23
N LEU A 191 -0.62 3.75 3.61
CA LEU A 191 -0.47 2.46 4.27
C LEU A 191 0.64 2.57 5.30
N LYS A 192 0.27 2.40 6.56
CA LYS A 192 1.18 2.51 7.69
C LYS A 192 1.79 1.16 8.04
N SER A 193 0.97 0.11 8.06
CA SER A 193 1.44 -1.22 8.46
C SER A 193 0.73 -2.38 7.78
N ILE A 194 1.47 -3.48 7.67
CA ILE A 194 1.02 -4.80 7.21
C ILE A 194 1.38 -5.80 8.33
N THR A 195 0.41 -6.59 8.77
CA THR A 195 0.62 -7.66 9.75
C THR A 195 0.13 -8.98 9.17
N THR A 196 1.04 -9.93 8.99
CA THR A 196 0.75 -11.28 8.46
C THR A 196 1.08 -12.38 9.47
N ASP A 197 1.74 -12.05 10.58
CA ASP A 197 2.25 -13.00 11.58
C ASP A 197 1.30 -13.24 12.77
N ARG A 198 0.05 -12.76 12.70
CA ARG A 198 -0.94 -12.88 13.77
C ARG A 198 -2.17 -13.68 13.33
N PRO A 199 -2.43 -14.87 13.90
CA PRO A 199 -3.64 -15.62 13.61
C PRO A 199 -4.86 -14.98 14.27
N ASN A 200 -6.07 -15.34 13.79
CA ASN A 200 -7.36 -14.96 14.38
C ASN A 200 -7.59 -13.45 14.47
N SER A 201 -7.09 -12.69 13.48
CA SER A 201 -7.15 -11.24 13.47
C SER A 201 -8.52 -10.72 13.01
N LEU A 202 -9.24 -11.49 12.18
CA LEU A 202 -10.62 -11.21 11.78
C LEU A 202 -11.50 -11.00 13.01
N ARG A 203 -12.46 -10.09 12.97
CA ARG A 203 -13.31 -9.73 14.11
C ARG A 203 -14.74 -10.23 13.94
N TRP A 204 -15.34 -10.08 12.77
CA TRP A 204 -16.75 -10.41 12.56
C TRP A 204 -17.01 -11.49 11.51
N ILE A 205 -16.06 -11.78 10.62
CA ILE A 205 -16.14 -12.94 9.72
C ILE A 205 -15.86 -14.27 10.47
N LYS A 206 -15.54 -14.25 11.77
CA LYS A 206 -15.30 -15.45 12.58
C LYS A 206 -16.50 -16.41 12.54
N GLY A 207 -16.29 -17.63 12.03
CA GLY A 207 -17.28 -18.71 12.08
C GLY A 207 -18.38 -18.68 11.01
N ARG A 208 -18.47 -17.65 10.15
CA ARG A 208 -19.32 -17.75 8.96
C ARG A 208 -18.65 -18.66 7.94
N LYS A 209 -19.30 -19.77 7.57
CA LYS A 209 -18.93 -20.48 6.34
C LYS A 209 -18.97 -19.44 5.22
N LEU A 210 -17.88 -19.32 4.47
CA LEU A 210 -17.78 -18.54 3.24
C LEU A 210 -18.71 -19.16 2.20
N THR A 211 -20.02 -19.13 2.43
CA THR A 211 -20.97 -19.30 1.34
C THR A 211 -20.76 -18.07 0.50
N SER A 212 -20.06 -18.21 -0.63
CA SER A 212 -20.13 -17.24 -1.72
C SER A 212 -21.58 -16.79 -1.81
N PRO A 213 -21.91 -15.54 -1.45
CA PRO A 213 -23.30 -15.13 -1.43
C PRO A 213 -23.79 -15.26 -2.86
N ARG A 214 -24.74 -16.18 -3.08
CA ARG A 214 -25.36 -16.47 -4.38
C ARG A 214 -25.73 -15.18 -5.11
#